data_AF-A0A285VE66-F1
#
_entry.id   AF-A0A285VE66-F1
#
_cell.length_a   1.000
_cell.length_b   1.000
_cell.length_c   1.000
_cell.angle_alpha   90.00
_cell.angle_beta   90.00
_cell.angle_gamma   90.00
#
_symmetry.space_group_name_H-M   'P 1'
#
loop_
_entity.id
_entity.type
_entity.pdbx_description
1 polymer ?
#
loop_
_entity_poly.entity_id
_entity_poly.type
_entity_poly.pdbx_seq_one_letter_code
_entity_poly.pdbx_strand_id
1 'polypeptide(L)'
;MENNDGVSVGFSQEQTQALASSYPPGATAESPDSWYEYVAVIDCRPPNTPEQPRLEICGFAVSYCEENVPDSYGPRSWIYRRTADGSGPTSAWAEVAPTCYTDSVPVRSGEPSVALTEAMIIEQFHRTDFALPQLVVQPPDGRTLVNLPVFFELGWPEAGYGPDEIDTTTIVGHEVRIRPTLVGATYVTGDGAAIGPTTSLGGGYPDGDITHEYTGAADLSPYISVEYGGQVSVDGGSWRPIPGTATIDGPGTPLQVLTSTNRLYDN
;
A
#
# COMPACT_ATOMS: atom_id res chain seq x y z
N MET A 1 19.78 10.65 -19.36
CA MET A 1 19.12 11.17 -20.57
C MET A 1 19.35 12.66 -20.60
N GLU A 2 19.81 13.19 -21.72
CA GLU A 2 19.82 14.63 -21.95
C GLU A 2 18.36 15.07 -22.13
N ASN A 3 17.82 15.86 -21.20
CA ASN A 3 16.70 16.71 -21.58
C ASN A 3 17.21 17.67 -22.65
N ASN A 4 16.37 17.99 -23.62
CA ASN A 4 16.67 18.70 -24.89
C ASN A 4 17.31 20.10 -24.78
N ASP A 5 17.79 20.48 -23.59
CA ASP A 5 18.48 21.72 -23.24
C ASP A 5 19.95 21.48 -22.80
N GLY A 6 20.47 20.26 -22.90
CA GLY A 6 21.89 19.94 -22.65
C GLY A 6 22.32 19.86 -21.18
N VAL A 7 21.37 19.81 -20.24
CA VAL A 7 21.64 19.64 -18.80
C VAL A 7 21.57 18.16 -18.44
N SER A 8 22.70 17.58 -18.04
CA SER A 8 22.75 16.20 -17.51
C SER A 8 22.32 16.17 -16.05
N VAL A 9 21.13 15.60 -15.79
CA VAL A 9 20.54 15.45 -14.45
C VAL A 9 21.14 14.29 -13.63
N GLY A 10 22.09 13.54 -14.20
CA GLY A 10 22.73 12.40 -13.54
C GLY A 10 22.01 11.07 -13.76
N PHE A 11 22.32 10.09 -12.92
CA PHE A 11 21.69 8.77 -12.93
C PHE A 11 20.22 8.86 -12.52
N SER A 12 19.36 8.14 -13.24
CA SER A 12 17.98 7.89 -12.81
C SER A 12 17.94 7.00 -11.55
N GLN A 13 16.76 6.87 -10.95
CA GLN A 13 16.55 5.93 -9.83
C GLN A 13 16.97 4.50 -10.22
N GLU A 14 16.48 4.01 -11.37
CA GLU A 14 16.81 2.69 -11.90
C GLU A 14 18.32 2.50 -12.11
N GLN A 15 19.00 3.49 -12.71
CA GLN A 15 20.44 3.44 -12.92
C GLN A 15 21.22 3.46 -11.59
N THR A 16 20.72 4.20 -10.61
CA THR A 16 21.30 4.26 -9.26
C THR A 16 21.16 2.91 -8.55
N GLN A 17 20.00 2.27 -8.63
CA GLN A 17 19.75 0.94 -8.06
C GLN A 17 20.57 -0.15 -8.77
N ALA A 18 20.74 -0.05 -10.09
CA ALA A 18 21.52 -1.00 -10.89
C ALA A 18 23.01 -1.07 -10.50
N LEU A 19 23.52 -0.09 -9.73
CA LEU A 19 24.86 -0.16 -9.14
C LEU A 19 25.05 -1.37 -8.22
N ALA A 20 23.98 -1.88 -7.61
CA ALA A 20 24.01 -3.09 -6.77
C ALA A 20 24.45 -4.31 -7.59
N SER A 21 24.15 -4.34 -8.89
CA SER A 21 24.52 -5.42 -9.79
C SER A 21 25.88 -5.21 -10.47
N SER A 22 26.58 -4.12 -10.16
CA SER A 22 27.90 -3.83 -10.71
C SER A 22 29.00 -4.36 -9.81
N TYR A 23 29.96 -5.11 -10.35
CA TYR A 23 31.07 -5.72 -9.61
C TYR A 23 32.45 -5.31 -10.16
N PRO A 24 33.51 -5.34 -9.33
CA PRO A 24 34.89 -5.19 -9.79
C PRO A 24 35.27 -6.26 -10.83
N PRO A 25 36.22 -5.98 -11.74
CA PRO A 25 36.69 -6.97 -12.70
C PRO A 25 37.13 -8.27 -12.02
N GLY A 26 36.57 -9.40 -12.47
CA GLY A 26 36.88 -10.72 -11.92
C GLY A 26 36.00 -11.17 -10.75
N ALA A 27 35.17 -10.29 -10.20
CA ALA A 27 34.15 -10.64 -9.20
C ALA A 27 32.75 -10.70 -9.83
N THR A 28 31.89 -11.53 -9.25
CA THR A 28 30.47 -11.65 -9.63
C THR A 28 29.59 -11.83 -8.39
N ALA A 29 28.28 -11.82 -8.57
CA ALA A 29 27.35 -12.16 -7.49
C ALA A 29 27.56 -13.60 -6.94
N GLU A 30 28.07 -14.51 -7.77
CA GLU A 30 28.33 -15.91 -7.40
C GLU A 30 29.72 -16.12 -6.79
N SER A 31 30.67 -15.22 -7.07
CA SER A 31 32.03 -15.20 -6.51
C SER A 31 32.41 -13.78 -6.07
N PRO A 32 31.88 -13.29 -4.94
CA PRO A 32 32.07 -11.91 -4.49
C PRO A 32 33.38 -11.74 -3.71
N ASP A 33 34.51 -12.19 -4.28
CA ASP A 33 35.84 -12.07 -3.66
C ASP A 33 36.29 -10.60 -3.52
N SER A 34 35.68 -9.70 -4.31
CA SER A 34 35.74 -8.25 -4.14
C SER A 34 34.41 -7.61 -4.54
N TRP A 35 34.11 -6.44 -4.00
CA TRP A 35 32.89 -5.68 -4.28
C TRP A 35 33.21 -4.20 -4.45
N TYR A 36 32.29 -3.47 -5.08
CA TYR A 36 32.28 -2.02 -4.97
C TYR A 36 31.56 -1.62 -3.70
N GLU A 37 32.12 -0.68 -2.95
CA GLU A 37 31.40 0.11 -1.95
C GLU A 37 30.98 1.42 -2.60
N TYR A 38 29.80 1.92 -2.24
CA TYR A 38 29.33 3.22 -2.72
C TYR A 38 28.98 4.15 -1.57
N VAL A 39 29.07 5.44 -1.85
CA VAL A 39 28.56 6.49 -0.96
C VAL A 39 28.07 7.66 -1.80
N ALA A 40 26.93 8.24 -1.41
CA ALA A 40 26.46 9.50 -1.97
C ALA A 40 27.00 10.66 -1.13
N VAL A 41 27.65 11.63 -1.75
CA VAL A 41 28.10 12.86 -1.09
C VAL A 41 27.45 14.05 -1.78
N ILE A 42 26.77 14.89 -1.00
CA ILE A 42 26.05 16.05 -1.51
C ILE A 42 26.97 16.97 -2.35
N ASP A 43 26.46 17.43 -3.50
CA ASP A 43 27.20 18.21 -4.51
C ASP A 43 27.35 19.68 -4.08
N CYS A 44 28.07 19.88 -2.97
CA CYS A 44 28.42 21.19 -2.44
C CYS A 44 29.78 21.66 -2.96
N ARG A 45 30.02 22.98 -2.89
CA ARG A 45 31.25 23.59 -3.41
C ARG A 45 32.48 22.84 -2.89
N PRO A 46 33.37 22.38 -3.78
CA PRO A 46 34.53 21.59 -3.39
C PRO A 46 35.42 22.28 -2.35
N PRO A 47 36.12 21.50 -1.49
CA PRO A 47 36.05 20.04 -1.43
C PRO A 47 34.86 19.56 -0.57
N ASN A 48 34.11 18.58 -1.09
CA ASN A 48 33.18 17.75 -0.32
C ASN A 48 33.24 16.34 -0.89
N THR A 49 34.04 15.48 -0.25
CA THR A 49 34.31 14.10 -0.72
C THR A 49 34.12 13.12 0.44
N PRO A 50 34.09 11.79 0.20
CA PRO A 50 34.01 10.80 1.27
C PRO A 50 35.12 10.94 2.33
N GLU A 51 36.33 11.38 1.92
CA GLU A 51 37.47 11.60 2.82
C GLU A 51 37.47 12.97 3.49
N GLN A 52 36.75 13.95 2.94
CA GLN A 52 36.63 15.30 3.46
C GLN A 52 35.16 15.76 3.48
N PRO A 53 34.29 15.08 4.29
CA PRO A 53 32.87 15.39 4.30
C PRO A 53 32.62 16.72 5.01
N ARG A 54 31.85 17.59 4.37
CA ARG A 54 31.26 18.76 5.00
C ARG A 54 29.87 18.40 5.50
N LEU A 55 29.57 18.81 6.73
CA LEU A 55 28.25 18.57 7.35
C LEU A 55 27.18 19.59 6.90
N GLU A 56 27.46 20.39 5.87
CA GLU A 56 26.56 21.44 5.39
C GLU A 56 25.70 20.94 4.23
N ILE A 57 24.40 21.19 4.29
CA ILE A 57 23.50 21.02 3.15
C ILE A 57 23.51 22.36 2.38
N CYS A 58 24.10 22.37 1.20
CA CYS A 58 24.12 23.56 0.36
C CYS A 58 22.80 23.72 -0.41
N GLY A 59 22.22 24.93 -0.39
CA GLY A 59 20.93 25.21 -1.03
C GLY A 59 20.89 24.87 -2.52
N PHE A 60 22.01 25.01 -3.23
CA PHE A 60 22.11 24.61 -4.65
C PHE A 60 21.73 23.14 -4.87
N ALA A 61 22.27 22.21 -4.08
CA ALA A 61 22.04 20.79 -4.27
C ALA A 61 20.59 20.39 -3.99
N VAL A 62 19.95 21.04 -3.01
CA VAL A 62 18.52 20.85 -2.70
C VAL A 62 17.66 21.37 -3.86
N SER A 63 17.79 22.66 -4.21
CA SER A 63 16.97 23.28 -5.26
C SER A 63 17.19 22.66 -6.64
N TYR A 64 18.39 22.18 -6.96
CA TYR A 64 18.66 21.55 -8.25
C TYR A 64 17.73 20.36 -8.50
N CYS A 65 17.61 19.43 -7.56
CA CYS A 65 16.80 18.22 -7.75
C CYS A 65 15.31 18.55 -7.76
N GLU A 66 14.86 19.44 -6.87
CA GLU A 66 13.47 19.93 -6.84
C GLU A 66 13.05 20.57 -8.17
N GLU A 67 13.94 21.34 -8.81
CA GLU A 67 13.65 22.07 -10.04
C GLU A 67 13.81 21.23 -11.32
N ASN A 68 14.75 20.26 -11.33
CA ASN A 68 15.17 19.58 -12.55
C ASN A 68 14.80 18.09 -12.61
N VAL A 69 14.46 17.46 -11.48
CA VAL A 69 14.14 16.02 -11.40
C VAL A 69 12.88 15.81 -10.56
N PRO A 70 11.69 15.85 -11.18
CA PRO A 70 10.43 15.52 -10.51
C PRO A 70 10.49 14.15 -9.83
N ASP A 71 9.81 14.02 -8.69
CA ASP A 71 9.70 12.79 -7.90
C ASP A 71 11.04 12.20 -7.43
N SER A 72 12.07 13.04 -7.30
CA SER A 72 13.33 12.67 -6.65
C SER A 72 13.23 12.76 -5.11
N TYR A 73 14.06 11.96 -4.42
CA TYR A 73 14.06 11.85 -2.96
C TYR A 73 15.49 12.00 -2.43
N GLY A 74 16.04 13.21 -2.55
CA GLY A 74 17.37 13.55 -2.05
C GLY A 74 17.97 14.80 -2.70
N PRO A 75 18.93 15.48 -2.04
CA PRO A 75 19.68 16.57 -2.66
C PRO A 75 20.61 16.01 -3.75
N ARG A 76 20.94 16.84 -4.74
CA ARG A 76 21.92 16.49 -5.79
C ARG A 76 23.21 16.05 -5.13
N SER A 77 23.64 14.83 -5.42
CA SER A 77 24.80 14.21 -4.81
C SER A 77 25.66 13.50 -5.84
N TRP A 78 26.98 13.50 -5.65
CA TRP A 78 27.89 12.65 -6.38
C TRP A 78 27.95 11.27 -5.75
N ILE A 79 27.75 10.23 -6.57
CA ILE A 79 28.01 8.85 -6.19
C ILE A 79 29.50 8.60 -6.32
N TYR A 80 30.13 8.22 -5.23
CA TYR A 80 31.50 7.74 -5.18
C TYR A 80 31.50 6.23 -5.08
N ARG A 81 32.53 5.61 -5.64
CA ARG A 81 32.76 4.18 -5.62
C ARG A 81 34.21 3.86 -5.32
N ARG A 82 34.45 2.81 -4.53
CA ARG A 82 35.76 2.19 -4.40
C ARG A 82 35.66 0.67 -4.42
N THR A 83 36.75 0.00 -4.74
CA THR A 83 36.85 -1.46 -4.61
C THR A 83 37.26 -1.82 -3.19
N ALA A 84 36.65 -2.87 -2.64
CA ALA A 84 37.00 -3.47 -1.36
C ALA A 84 36.93 -5.00 -1.45
N ASP A 85 37.63 -5.67 -0.54
CA ASP A 85 37.57 -7.12 -0.36
C ASP A 85 37.51 -7.48 1.15
N GLY A 86 37.65 -8.77 1.48
CA GLY A 86 37.63 -9.24 2.87
C GLY A 86 38.71 -8.65 3.79
N SER A 87 39.73 -7.98 3.24
CA SER A 87 40.77 -7.27 3.98
C SER A 87 40.52 -5.76 4.13
N GLY A 88 39.53 -5.23 3.42
CA GLY A 88 39.14 -3.82 3.44
C GLY A 88 39.24 -3.13 2.07
N PRO A 89 39.26 -1.78 2.04
CA PRO A 89 39.33 -1.03 0.81
C PRO A 89 40.66 -1.24 0.07
N THR A 90 40.59 -1.56 -1.22
CA THR A 90 41.75 -1.79 -2.09
C THR A 90 41.97 -0.68 -3.12
N SER A 91 41.01 0.24 -3.28
CA SER A 91 41.16 1.45 -4.08
C SER A 91 40.75 2.71 -3.31
N ALA A 92 41.23 3.86 -3.80
CA ALA A 92 40.66 5.15 -3.41
C ALA A 92 39.22 5.29 -3.92
N TRP A 93 38.47 6.23 -3.35
CA TRP A 93 37.18 6.63 -3.87
C TRP A 93 37.33 7.31 -5.23
N ALA A 94 36.45 6.98 -6.16
CA ALA A 94 36.35 7.61 -7.48
C ALA A 94 34.90 8.03 -7.74
N GLU A 95 34.72 9.18 -8.38
CA GLU A 95 33.41 9.64 -8.82
C GLU A 95 32.84 8.72 -9.91
N VAL A 96 31.55 8.42 -9.81
CA VAL A 96 30.82 7.61 -10.79
C VAL A 96 29.91 8.50 -11.62
N ALA A 97 28.95 9.13 -10.97
CA ALA A 97 27.93 9.97 -11.58
C ALA A 97 27.18 10.77 -10.49
N PRO A 98 26.55 11.90 -10.83
CA PRO A 98 25.61 12.55 -9.92
C PRO A 98 24.27 11.81 -9.89
N THR A 99 23.49 11.97 -8.83
CA THR A 99 22.11 11.47 -8.69
C THR A 99 21.27 12.39 -7.80
N CYS A 100 19.95 12.37 -8.02
CA CYS A 100 18.95 12.95 -7.11
C CYS A 100 18.21 11.88 -6.28
N TYR A 101 18.61 10.60 -6.39
CA TYR A 101 18.01 9.47 -5.69
C TYR A 101 18.99 8.91 -4.67
N THR A 102 19.39 9.74 -3.69
CA THR A 102 20.45 9.38 -2.73
C THR A 102 20.15 8.10 -1.96
N ASP A 103 18.89 7.91 -1.58
CA ASP A 103 18.43 6.71 -0.84
C ASP A 103 18.42 5.45 -1.70
N SER A 104 18.54 5.61 -3.03
CA SER A 104 18.65 4.50 -3.97
C SER A 104 20.10 4.05 -4.22
N VAL A 105 21.10 4.71 -3.63
CA VAL A 105 22.51 4.31 -3.74
C VAL A 105 22.76 3.08 -2.85
N PRO A 106 23.18 1.94 -3.42
CA PRO A 106 23.43 0.74 -2.63
C PRO A 106 24.67 0.91 -1.75
N VAL A 107 24.73 0.26 -0.60
CA VAL A 107 25.94 0.33 0.26
C VAL A 107 27.13 -0.35 -0.43
N ARG A 108 26.89 -1.47 -1.12
CA ARG A 108 27.89 -2.19 -1.91
C ARG A 108 27.27 -3.06 -3.01
N SER A 109 28.11 -3.60 -3.90
CA SER A 109 27.71 -4.65 -4.84
C SER A 109 27.02 -5.81 -4.13
N GLY A 110 25.96 -6.33 -4.73
CA GLY A 110 25.17 -7.45 -4.23
C GLY A 110 24.10 -7.10 -3.20
N GLU A 111 24.02 -5.84 -2.75
CA GLU A 111 23.02 -5.40 -1.78
C GLU A 111 22.08 -4.34 -2.40
N PRO A 112 20.75 -4.55 -2.41
CA PRO A 112 19.81 -3.50 -2.80
C PRO A 112 19.86 -2.33 -1.82
N SER A 113 19.64 -1.11 -2.32
CA SER A 113 19.76 0.13 -1.54
C SER A 113 18.71 0.31 -0.45
N VAL A 114 17.52 -0.28 -0.62
CA VAL A 114 16.58 -0.61 0.45
C VAL A 114 15.90 -1.94 0.10
N ALA A 115 16.06 -2.96 0.92
CA ALA A 115 15.39 -4.24 0.71
C ALA A 115 13.89 -4.13 0.99
N LEU A 116 13.03 -4.72 0.14
CA LEU A 116 11.61 -4.89 0.46
C LEU A 116 11.47 -5.75 1.72
N THR A 117 10.79 -5.23 2.73
CA THR A 117 10.54 -5.94 3.99
C THR A 117 9.07 -6.34 4.14
N GLU A 118 8.80 -7.37 4.94
CA GLU A 118 7.42 -7.78 5.24
C GLU A 118 6.61 -6.66 5.91
N ALA A 119 7.25 -5.85 6.77
CA ALA A 119 6.62 -4.72 7.43
C ALA A 119 6.13 -3.67 6.43
N MET A 120 6.84 -3.46 5.33
CA MET A 120 6.41 -2.53 4.26
C MET A 120 5.21 -3.05 3.49
N ILE A 121 5.12 -4.37 3.29
CA ILE A 121 3.97 -5.02 2.64
C ILE A 121 2.74 -4.94 3.56
N ILE A 122 2.91 -5.20 4.85
CA ILE A 122 1.82 -5.07 5.85
C ILE A 122 1.34 -3.61 5.93
N GLU A 123 2.26 -2.65 6.00
CA GLU A 123 1.92 -1.23 5.98
C GLU A 123 1.16 -0.85 4.70
N GLN A 124 1.61 -1.34 3.53
CA GLN A 124 0.89 -1.09 2.29
C GLN A 124 -0.50 -1.73 2.28
N PHE A 125 -0.66 -2.94 2.81
CA PHE A 125 -1.97 -3.58 2.96
C PHE A 125 -2.93 -2.72 3.80
N HIS A 126 -2.44 -2.12 4.89
CA HIS A 126 -3.25 -1.19 5.70
C HIS A 126 -3.54 0.15 5.03
N ARG A 127 -2.82 0.49 3.95
CA ARG A 127 -3.06 1.66 3.11
C ARG A 127 -3.87 1.37 1.85
N THR A 128 -4.17 0.11 1.57
CA THR A 128 -5.05 -0.24 0.46
C THR A 128 -6.40 0.44 0.68
N ASP A 129 -6.88 1.15 -0.34
CA ASP A 129 -8.22 1.72 -0.36
C ASP A 129 -9.25 0.59 -0.53
N PHE A 130 -9.54 -0.13 0.54
CA PHE A 130 -10.52 -1.21 0.54
C PHE A 130 -11.89 -0.69 0.10
N ALA A 131 -12.61 -1.50 -0.66
CA ALA A 131 -14.00 -1.21 -0.98
C ALA A 131 -14.83 -1.18 0.32
N LEU A 132 -15.60 -0.11 0.54
CA LEU A 132 -16.46 -0.04 1.71
C LEU A 132 -17.65 -0.99 1.50
N PRO A 133 -17.92 -1.92 2.43
CA PRO A 133 -19.03 -2.86 2.29
C PRO A 133 -20.36 -2.09 2.23
N GLN A 134 -21.21 -2.40 1.26
CA GLN A 134 -22.51 -1.77 1.11
C GLN A 134 -23.61 -2.67 1.64
N LEU A 135 -24.50 -2.12 2.48
CA LEU A 135 -25.65 -2.83 2.95
C LEU A 135 -26.87 -2.59 2.04
N VAL A 136 -27.35 -3.66 1.42
CA VAL A 136 -28.65 -3.70 0.75
C VAL A 136 -29.67 -4.29 1.72
N VAL A 137 -30.79 -3.58 1.91
CA VAL A 137 -31.87 -3.97 2.82
C VAL A 137 -33.13 -4.28 2.01
N GLN A 138 -33.88 -5.32 2.39
CA GLN A 138 -35.26 -5.52 1.94
C GLN A 138 -36.24 -5.48 3.12
N PRO A 139 -37.33 -4.68 3.05
CA PRO A 139 -37.84 -3.97 1.86
C PRO A 139 -36.98 -2.78 1.38
N PRO A 140 -36.92 -2.52 0.04
CA PRO A 140 -35.95 -1.59 -0.55
C PRO A 140 -36.24 -0.11 -0.27
N ASP A 141 -37.42 0.23 0.24
CA ASP A 141 -37.79 1.59 0.63
C ASP A 141 -37.28 1.98 2.02
N GLY A 142 -36.47 1.12 2.66
CA GLY A 142 -35.91 1.37 3.99
C GLY A 142 -37.00 1.45 5.05
N ARG A 143 -38.10 0.73 4.86
CA ARG A 143 -39.23 0.67 5.80
C ARG A 143 -39.63 -0.77 6.07
N THR A 144 -39.83 -1.08 7.33
CA THR A 144 -40.35 -2.37 7.75
C THR A 144 -41.38 -2.21 8.85
N LEU A 145 -42.14 -3.27 9.13
CA LEU A 145 -42.97 -3.36 10.32
C LEU A 145 -42.24 -4.14 11.40
N VAL A 146 -42.56 -3.83 12.66
CA VAL A 146 -42.16 -4.67 13.79
C VAL A 146 -42.59 -6.13 13.57
N ASN A 147 -41.76 -7.07 14.02
CA ASN A 147 -41.96 -8.53 13.92
C ASN A 147 -42.07 -9.07 12.48
N LEU A 148 -41.54 -8.35 11.48
CA LEU A 148 -41.33 -8.88 10.15
C LEU A 148 -39.82 -9.04 9.89
N PRO A 149 -39.41 -10.13 9.21
CA PRO A 149 -38.01 -10.33 8.87
C PRO A 149 -37.55 -9.27 7.87
N VAL A 150 -36.48 -8.57 8.23
CA VAL A 150 -35.70 -7.72 7.33
C VAL A 150 -34.52 -8.52 6.82
N PHE A 151 -34.34 -8.54 5.51
CA PHE A 151 -33.25 -9.26 4.87
C PHE A 151 -32.09 -8.30 4.58
N PHE A 152 -30.88 -8.74 4.87
CA PHE A 152 -29.66 -7.98 4.61
C PHE A 152 -28.79 -8.70 3.59
N GLU A 153 -28.15 -7.93 2.71
CA GLU A 153 -27.23 -8.42 1.70
C GLU A 153 -25.98 -7.52 1.65
N LEU A 154 -24.81 -8.14 1.61
CA LEU A 154 -23.52 -7.49 1.40
C LEU A 154 -23.29 -7.28 -0.10
N GLY A 155 -23.19 -6.03 -0.52
CA GLY A 155 -22.73 -5.63 -1.84
C GLY A 155 -21.34 -4.99 -1.81
N TRP A 156 -20.66 -5.01 -2.96
CA TRP A 156 -19.38 -4.33 -3.17
C TRP A 156 -19.55 -3.17 -4.16
N PRO A 157 -19.08 -1.96 -3.85
CA PRO A 157 -19.06 -0.85 -4.80
C PRO A 157 -17.95 -1.04 -5.84
N GLU A 158 -18.02 -0.29 -6.95
CA GLU A 158 -16.91 -0.18 -7.92
C GLU A 158 -15.70 0.61 -7.38
N ALA A 159 -15.90 1.40 -6.31
CA ALA A 159 -14.86 2.23 -5.72
C ALA A 159 -14.10 1.48 -4.62
N GLY A 160 -12.77 1.53 -4.68
CA GLY A 160 -11.88 0.79 -3.79
C GLY A 160 -11.63 -0.64 -4.28
N TYR A 161 -10.92 -1.43 -3.48
CA TYR A 161 -10.55 -2.81 -3.78
C TYR A 161 -11.34 -3.80 -2.92
N GLY A 162 -12.28 -4.50 -3.57
CA GLY A 162 -13.04 -5.58 -2.97
C GLY A 162 -12.27 -6.90 -2.91
N PRO A 163 -12.88 -7.97 -2.35
CA PRO A 163 -12.31 -9.31 -2.40
C PRO A 163 -11.96 -9.72 -3.84
N ASP A 164 -10.80 -10.33 -4.01
CA ASP A 164 -10.23 -10.82 -5.28
C ASP A 164 -9.79 -9.76 -6.31
N GLU A 165 -10.04 -8.48 -6.06
CA GLU A 165 -9.51 -7.39 -6.87
C GLU A 165 -8.02 -7.14 -6.57
N ILE A 166 -7.28 -6.57 -7.53
CA ILE A 166 -5.82 -6.44 -7.42
C ILE A 166 -5.42 -4.96 -7.38
N ASP A 167 -4.93 -4.55 -6.21
CA ASP A 167 -4.20 -3.29 -6.02
C ASP A 167 -2.73 -3.52 -6.42
N THR A 168 -2.20 -2.68 -7.33
CA THR A 168 -0.83 -2.80 -7.82
C THR A 168 -0.09 -1.51 -7.53
N THR A 169 1.04 -1.64 -6.82
CA THR A 169 1.89 -0.52 -6.46
C THR A 169 3.37 -0.90 -6.57
N THR A 170 4.24 0.10 -6.46
CA THR A 170 5.69 -0.09 -6.42
C THR A 170 6.22 0.27 -5.04
N ILE A 171 6.90 -0.68 -4.39
CA ILE A 171 7.54 -0.48 -3.08
C ILE A 171 9.04 -0.74 -3.23
N VAL A 172 9.86 0.28 -2.99
CA VAL A 172 11.34 0.22 -3.10
C VAL A 172 11.85 -0.47 -4.38
N GLY A 173 11.18 -0.22 -5.51
CA GLY A 173 11.56 -0.78 -6.82
C GLY A 173 10.97 -2.15 -7.16
N HIS A 174 10.20 -2.76 -6.26
CA HIS A 174 9.48 -4.01 -6.52
C HIS A 174 8.02 -3.74 -6.89
N GLU A 175 7.52 -4.48 -7.88
CA GLU A 175 6.07 -4.54 -8.12
C GLU A 175 5.42 -5.36 -7.00
N VAL A 176 4.52 -4.74 -6.25
CA VAL A 176 3.77 -5.37 -5.18
C VAL A 176 2.30 -5.35 -5.55
N ARG A 177 1.73 -6.54 -5.73
CA ARG A 177 0.32 -6.74 -6.04
C ARG A 177 -0.38 -7.28 -4.82
N ILE A 178 -1.35 -6.55 -4.29
CA ILE A 178 -2.16 -6.93 -3.13
C ILE A 178 -3.54 -7.34 -3.63
N ARG A 179 -4.02 -8.49 -3.14
CA ARG A 179 -5.35 -9.01 -3.40
C ARG A 179 -6.10 -9.16 -2.08
N PRO A 180 -7.09 -8.30 -1.77
CA PRO A 180 -7.92 -8.46 -0.59
C PRO A 180 -8.71 -9.77 -0.63
N THR A 181 -8.99 -10.32 0.55
CA THR A 181 -9.81 -11.54 0.71
C THR A 181 -10.82 -11.32 1.82
N LEU A 182 -12.04 -11.83 1.66
CA LEU A 182 -13.05 -11.78 2.71
C LEU A 182 -12.70 -12.78 3.84
N VAL A 183 -12.45 -12.28 5.05
CA VAL A 183 -12.33 -13.12 6.26
C VAL A 183 -13.69 -13.32 6.89
N GLY A 184 -14.48 -12.25 7.03
CA GLY A 184 -15.86 -12.32 7.51
C GLY A 184 -16.57 -10.98 7.48
N ALA A 185 -17.91 -11.03 7.46
CA ALA A 185 -18.80 -9.89 7.54
C ALA A 185 -19.63 -9.97 8.82
N THR A 186 -19.85 -8.82 9.46
CA THR A 186 -20.74 -8.63 10.60
C THR A 186 -21.80 -7.61 10.25
N TYR A 187 -23.06 -8.02 10.23
CA TYR A 187 -24.21 -7.18 9.92
C TYR A 187 -24.70 -6.52 11.21
N VAL A 188 -24.46 -5.22 11.36
CA VAL A 188 -24.87 -4.44 12.52
C VAL A 188 -26.27 -3.90 12.26
N THR A 189 -27.24 -4.29 13.07
CA THR A 189 -28.68 -4.04 12.81
C THR A 189 -29.16 -2.67 13.26
N GLY A 190 -28.32 -1.91 13.96
CA GLY A 190 -28.59 -0.54 14.42
C GLY A 190 -29.39 -0.44 15.74
N ASP A 191 -30.02 -1.52 16.19
CA ASP A 191 -30.73 -1.61 17.48
C ASP A 191 -29.88 -2.23 18.61
N GLY A 192 -28.57 -2.35 18.39
CA GLY A 192 -27.61 -2.92 19.33
C GLY A 192 -27.34 -4.42 19.13
N ALA A 193 -28.05 -5.08 18.21
CA ALA A 193 -27.73 -6.44 17.78
C ALA A 193 -26.75 -6.47 16.59
N ALA A 194 -26.20 -7.65 16.33
CA ALA A 194 -25.39 -7.93 15.16
C ALA A 194 -25.48 -9.41 14.77
N ILE A 195 -25.29 -9.71 13.49
CA ILE A 195 -25.28 -11.07 12.94
C ILE A 195 -23.90 -11.33 12.33
N GLY A 196 -23.24 -12.42 12.72
CA GLY A 196 -21.90 -12.77 12.29
C GLY A 196 -20.88 -12.81 13.44
N PRO A 197 -19.57 -12.87 13.14
CA PRO A 197 -18.97 -12.84 11.80
C PRO A 197 -19.37 -14.07 10.97
N THR A 198 -19.58 -13.89 9.67
CA THR A 198 -19.95 -14.95 8.71
C THR A 198 -19.36 -14.67 7.33
N THR A 199 -19.19 -15.71 6.50
CA THR A 199 -18.85 -15.56 5.08
C THR A 199 -20.09 -15.51 4.18
N SER A 200 -21.30 -15.65 4.74
CA SER A 200 -22.53 -15.44 3.97
C SER A 200 -22.67 -13.98 3.59
N LEU A 201 -22.99 -13.75 2.32
CA LEU A 201 -23.29 -12.42 1.78
C LEU A 201 -24.75 -12.03 2.02
N GLY A 202 -25.54 -12.88 2.66
CA GLY A 202 -26.97 -12.66 2.82
C GLY A 202 -27.73 -12.81 1.50
N GLY A 203 -28.74 -11.98 1.33
CA GLY A 203 -29.56 -11.98 0.13
C GLY A 203 -30.97 -11.47 0.39
N GLY A 204 -31.72 -11.22 -0.67
CA GLY A 204 -33.14 -10.85 -0.58
C GLY A 204 -34.10 -12.01 -0.28
N TYR A 205 -35.35 -11.67 0.00
CA TYR A 205 -36.44 -12.64 0.10
C TYR A 205 -36.64 -13.39 -1.25
N PRO A 206 -36.98 -14.69 -1.24
CA PRO A 206 -37.23 -15.56 -0.08
C PRO A 206 -36.00 -16.32 0.45
N ASP A 207 -34.89 -16.30 -0.27
CA ASP A 207 -33.79 -17.26 -0.07
C ASP A 207 -32.64 -16.70 0.79
N GLY A 208 -32.62 -15.40 1.07
CA GLY A 208 -31.61 -14.76 1.92
C GLY A 208 -31.58 -15.34 3.33
N ASP A 209 -30.38 -15.57 3.86
CA ASP A 209 -30.14 -16.26 5.13
C ASP A 209 -29.74 -15.32 6.28
N ILE A 210 -29.44 -14.05 5.98
CA ILE A 210 -29.16 -13.01 6.98
C ILE A 210 -30.42 -12.17 7.18
N THR A 211 -31.08 -12.40 8.31
CA THR A 211 -32.34 -11.71 8.66
C THR A 211 -32.36 -11.21 10.10
N HIS A 212 -33.11 -10.14 10.34
CA HIS A 212 -33.39 -9.63 11.69
C HIS A 212 -34.83 -9.17 11.81
N GLU A 213 -35.43 -9.38 12.98
CA GLU A 213 -36.77 -8.88 13.31
C GLU A 213 -36.67 -7.81 14.39
N TYR A 214 -37.21 -6.63 14.09
CA TYR A 214 -37.26 -5.52 15.05
C TYR A 214 -38.51 -5.60 15.92
N THR A 215 -38.35 -5.40 17.22
CA THR A 215 -39.45 -5.52 18.20
C THR A 215 -40.11 -4.20 18.58
N GLY A 216 -39.51 -3.06 18.20
CA GLY A 216 -40.00 -1.71 18.49
C GLY A 216 -39.83 -0.76 17.31
N ALA A 217 -40.69 0.26 17.24
CA ALA A 217 -40.55 1.31 16.23
C ALA A 217 -39.33 2.20 16.53
N ALA A 218 -38.54 2.47 15.50
CA ALA A 218 -37.32 3.27 15.58
C ALA A 218 -36.87 3.71 14.18
N ASP A 219 -36.11 4.80 14.12
CA ASP A 219 -35.28 5.15 12.97
C ASP A 219 -33.85 4.68 13.26
N LEU A 220 -33.31 3.83 12.39
CA LEU A 220 -32.06 3.11 12.56
C LEU A 220 -31.12 3.35 11.39
N SER A 221 -29.85 3.02 11.59
CA SER A 221 -28.81 3.07 10.55
C SER A 221 -27.96 1.80 10.58
N PRO A 222 -28.54 0.63 10.21
CA PRO A 222 -27.77 -0.61 10.07
C PRO A 222 -26.63 -0.44 9.05
N TYR A 223 -25.53 -1.17 9.25
CA TYR A 223 -24.36 -1.18 8.36
C TYR A 223 -23.69 -2.54 8.43
N ILE A 224 -22.69 -2.78 7.57
CA ILE A 224 -21.87 -3.99 7.62
C ILE A 224 -20.43 -3.60 7.96
N SER A 225 -19.83 -4.34 8.89
CA SER A 225 -18.40 -4.32 9.17
C SER A 225 -17.77 -5.54 8.49
N VAL A 226 -16.76 -5.34 7.65
CA VAL A 226 -16.01 -6.45 7.03
C VAL A 226 -14.59 -6.53 7.59
N GLU A 227 -14.18 -7.74 7.95
CA GLU A 227 -12.78 -8.09 8.15
C GLU A 227 -12.18 -8.58 6.83
N TYR A 228 -11.18 -7.84 6.35
CA TYR A 228 -10.35 -8.18 5.20
C TYR A 228 -9.08 -8.90 5.66
N GLY A 229 -8.76 -9.98 4.97
CA GLY A 229 -7.39 -10.48 4.85
C GLY A 229 -6.79 -10.02 3.52
N GLY A 230 -5.58 -10.46 3.23
CA GLY A 230 -4.93 -10.16 1.96
C GLY A 230 -3.95 -11.23 1.53
N GLN A 231 -3.68 -11.25 0.23
CA GLN A 231 -2.56 -11.97 -0.37
C GLN A 231 -1.68 -11.00 -1.14
N VAL A 232 -0.39 -11.32 -1.24
CA VAL A 232 0.59 -10.53 -1.97
C VAL A 232 1.31 -11.38 -3.02
N SER A 233 1.58 -10.79 -4.18
CA SER A 233 2.51 -11.28 -5.20
C SER A 233 3.55 -10.18 -5.43
N VAL A 234 4.82 -10.56 -5.41
CA VAL A 234 5.96 -9.64 -5.62
C VAL A 234 6.64 -10.02 -6.92
N ASP A 235 6.83 -9.05 -7.82
CA ASP A 235 7.49 -9.20 -9.13
C ASP A 235 6.95 -10.39 -9.95
N GLY A 236 5.63 -10.59 -9.93
CA GLY A 236 4.96 -11.70 -10.64
C GLY A 236 5.14 -13.08 -10.01
N GLY A 237 5.67 -13.17 -8.79
CA GLY A 237 5.81 -14.41 -8.02
C GLY A 237 4.47 -15.03 -7.56
N SER A 238 4.54 -16.17 -6.89
CA SER A 238 3.33 -16.84 -6.38
C SER A 238 2.64 -15.99 -5.29
N TRP A 239 1.31 -16.01 -5.29
CA TRP A 239 0.51 -15.42 -4.22
C TRP A 239 0.81 -16.08 -2.88
N ARG A 240 1.04 -15.27 -1.85
CA ARG A 240 1.21 -15.70 -0.45
C ARG A 240 0.31 -14.87 0.47
N PRO A 241 -0.16 -15.42 1.60
CA PRO A 241 -0.94 -14.65 2.55
C PRO A 241 -0.13 -13.49 3.13
N ILE A 242 -0.79 -12.36 3.37
CA ILE A 242 -0.27 -11.24 4.16
C ILE A 242 -0.68 -11.52 5.62
N PRO A 243 0.26 -11.50 6.58
CA PRO A 243 -0.09 -11.59 8.00
C PRO A 243 -0.90 -10.38 8.45
N GLY A 244 -2.03 -10.62 9.10
CA GLY A 244 -2.90 -9.57 9.66
C GLY A 244 -4.22 -9.41 8.90
N THR A 245 -5.07 -8.56 9.45
CA THR A 245 -6.39 -8.23 8.89
C THR A 245 -6.67 -6.74 9.04
N ALA A 246 -7.62 -6.23 8.25
CA ALA A 246 -8.12 -4.87 8.33
C ALA A 246 -9.65 -4.91 8.48
N THR A 247 -10.19 -4.17 9.45
CA THR A 247 -11.64 -4.06 9.64
C THR A 247 -12.14 -2.75 9.06
N ILE A 248 -13.09 -2.83 8.13
CA ILE A 248 -13.65 -1.70 7.40
C ILE A 248 -15.16 -1.66 7.63
N ASP A 249 -15.64 -0.54 8.16
CA ASP A 249 -17.07 -0.27 8.34
C ASP A 249 -17.65 0.36 7.07
N GLY A 250 -18.78 -0.17 6.63
CA GLY A 250 -19.60 0.40 5.58
C GLY A 250 -20.39 1.62 6.05
N PRO A 251 -20.96 2.40 5.11
CA PRO A 251 -21.90 3.45 5.47
C PRO A 251 -23.19 2.87 6.06
N GLY A 252 -23.81 3.61 6.98
CA GLY A 252 -25.12 3.27 7.51
C GLY A 252 -26.25 3.49 6.50
N THR A 253 -27.14 2.51 6.38
CA THR A 253 -28.33 2.56 5.52
C THR A 253 -29.54 3.00 6.35
N PRO A 254 -30.27 4.07 5.99
CA PRO A 254 -31.46 4.48 6.72
C PRO A 254 -32.55 3.39 6.72
N LEU A 255 -33.07 3.06 7.90
CA LEU A 255 -34.15 2.09 8.07
C LEU A 255 -35.16 2.60 9.10
N GLN A 256 -36.44 2.64 8.73
CA GLN A 256 -37.54 3.02 9.60
C GLN A 256 -38.41 1.81 9.94
N VAL A 257 -38.49 1.51 11.23
CA VAL A 257 -39.34 0.44 11.77
C VAL A 257 -40.65 1.04 12.24
N LEU A 258 -41.77 0.54 11.70
CA LEU A 258 -43.11 1.05 11.95
C LEU A 258 -43.97 0.03 12.72
N THR A 259 -45.00 0.51 13.40
CA THR A 259 -46.06 -0.34 13.96
C THR A 259 -47.33 -0.25 13.12
N SER A 260 -48.07 -1.34 13.02
CA SER A 260 -49.43 -1.35 12.45
C SER A 260 -50.46 -1.64 13.55
N THR A 261 -51.60 -0.94 13.51
CA THR A 261 -52.73 -1.16 14.41
C THR A 261 -53.97 -1.50 13.60
N ASN A 262 -54.59 -2.65 13.90
CA ASN A 262 -55.86 -3.04 13.31
C ASN A 262 -57.03 -2.55 14.17
N ARG A 263 -58.09 -2.05 13.53
CA ARG A 263 -59.38 -1.76 14.17
C ARG A 263 -60.53 -2.24 13.28
N LEU A 264 -61.60 -2.73 13.91
CA LEU A 264 -62.89 -2.91 13.23
C LEU A 264 -63.59 -1.54 13.18
N TYR A 265 -64.41 -1.31 12.16
CA TYR A 265 -65.30 -0.15 12.09
C TYR A 265 -66.75 -0.64 12.08
N ASP A 266 -67.62 0.08 12.78
CA ASP A 266 -69.05 -0.19 12.76
C ASP A 266 -69.69 0.49 11.54
N ASN A 267 -70.53 -0.26 10.81
CA ASN A 267 -71.39 0.25 9.72
C ASN A 267 -72.63 0.95 10.27
#